data_AF-A0A530BB19-F1
#
_entry.id   AF-A0A530BB19-F1
#
_cell.length_a   1.000
_cell.length_b   1.000
_cell.length_c   1.000
_cell.angle_alpha   90.00
_cell.angle_beta   90.00
_cell.angle_gamma   90.00
#
_symmetry.space_group_name_H-M   'P 1'
#
loop_
_entity.id
_entity.type
_entity.pdbx_description
1 polymer ?
#
loop_
_entity_poly.entity_id
_entity_poly.type
_entity_poly.pdbx_seq_one_letter_code
_entity_poly.pdbx_strand_id
1 'polypeptide(L)'
;VGRRDFESVLKLAPLRSPMPYRDLPWTYIVQRVNRTVRHPWFMRDRRCLREGLLGFRFLRMAGLDPELRFGVDAKSMHEPRLSAHCWVCLDGKPVVSDSQPGMVEIYRHPPSVKASAA
;
A
#
# COMPACT_ATOMS: atom_id res chain seq x y z
N VAL A 1 9.49 17.70 1.21
CA VAL A 1 8.55 17.18 2.24
C VAL A 1 9.16 17.44 3.61
N GLY A 2 8.42 18.06 4.55
CA GLY A 2 8.97 18.34 5.89
C GLY A 2 10.30 19.11 5.88
N ARG A 3 10.36 20.25 5.18
CA ARG A 3 11.57 21.10 4.99
C ARG A 3 12.75 20.50 4.21
N ARG A 4 12.64 19.26 3.71
CA ARG A 4 13.67 18.65 2.84
C ARG A 4 13.30 18.77 1.37
N ASP A 5 14.29 19.00 0.51
CA ASP A 5 14.13 18.94 -0.94
C ASP A 5 13.74 17.51 -1.37
N PHE A 6 13.04 17.41 -2.50
CA PHE A 6 12.44 16.16 -2.93
C PHE A 6 13.49 15.09 -3.28
N GLU A 7 14.61 15.49 -3.88
CA GLU A 7 15.68 14.58 -4.29
C GLU A 7 16.38 13.95 -3.07
N SER A 8 16.65 14.74 -2.03
CA SER A 8 17.20 14.26 -0.76
C SER A 8 16.26 13.30 -0.04
N VAL A 9 14.94 13.48 -0.17
CA VAL A 9 13.96 12.53 0.35
C VAL A 9 13.99 11.21 -0.44
N LEU A 10 14.15 11.28 -1.76
CA LEU A 10 14.25 10.08 -2.61
C LEU A 10 15.52 9.28 -2.34
N LYS A 11 16.66 9.93 -2.06
CA LYS A 11 17.91 9.25 -1.68
C LYS A 11 17.79 8.42 -0.40
N LEU A 12 16.85 8.77 0.49
CA LEU A 12 16.56 8.01 1.72
C LEU A 12 15.62 6.83 1.49
N ALA A 13 14.92 6.78 0.35
CA ALA A 13 14.08 5.65 0.01
C ALA A 13 14.96 4.51 -0.52
N PRO A 14 15.06 3.36 0.18
CA PRO A 14 15.91 2.27 -0.29
C PRO A 14 15.42 1.74 -1.64
N LEU A 15 16.26 1.87 -2.68
CA LEU A 15 15.99 1.38 -4.05
C LEU A 15 15.75 -0.14 -4.08
N ARG A 16 16.39 -0.88 -3.17
CA ARG A 16 16.11 -2.29 -2.90
C ARG A 16 15.79 -2.44 -1.43
N SER A 17 14.61 -2.96 -1.15
CA SER A 17 14.26 -3.28 0.22
C SER A 17 15.00 -4.54 0.66
N PRO A 18 15.72 -4.54 1.80
CA PRO A 18 16.07 -5.81 2.43
C PRO A 18 14.78 -6.60 2.66
N MET A 19 14.88 -7.93 2.59
CA MET A 19 13.76 -8.86 2.79
C MET A 19 13.90 -9.61 4.13
N PRO A 20 13.88 -8.93 5.28
CA PRO A 20 14.08 -9.56 6.58
C PRO A 20 12.92 -10.49 6.99
N TYR A 21 11.80 -10.47 6.26
CA TYR A 21 10.61 -11.27 6.54
C TYR A 21 10.40 -12.37 5.50
N ARG A 22 11.47 -12.75 4.78
CA ARG A 22 11.42 -13.77 3.73
C ARG A 22 10.71 -15.03 4.25
N ASP A 23 9.91 -15.62 3.38
CA ASP A 23 9.16 -16.87 3.62
C ASP A 23 8.04 -16.76 4.67
N LEU A 24 7.81 -15.58 5.27
CA LEU A 24 6.63 -15.37 6.09
C LEU A 24 5.36 -15.36 5.21
N PRO A 25 4.30 -16.07 5.62
CA PRO A 25 3.07 -16.11 4.86
C PRO A 25 2.41 -14.72 4.85
N TRP A 26 1.82 -14.36 3.70
CA TRP A 26 1.18 -13.06 3.53
C TRP A 26 0.07 -12.81 4.57
N THR A 27 -0.66 -13.85 4.96
CA THR A 27 -1.73 -13.78 5.97
C THR A 27 -1.19 -13.31 7.32
N TYR A 28 -0.02 -13.80 7.75
CA TYR A 28 0.63 -13.38 8.98
C TYR A 28 1.00 -11.89 8.92
N ILE A 29 1.56 -11.45 7.82
CA ILE A 29 1.96 -10.05 7.61
C ILE A 29 0.74 -9.13 7.68
N VAL A 30 -0.32 -9.46 6.93
CA VAL A 30 -1.57 -8.69 6.92
C VAL A 30 -2.17 -8.62 8.33
N GLN A 31 -2.23 -9.74 9.05
CA GLN A 31 -2.74 -9.79 10.42
C GLN A 31 -1.93 -8.88 11.36
N ARG A 32 -0.59 -8.89 11.24
CA ARG A 32 0.30 -8.03 12.04
C ARG A 32 0.12 -6.56 11.71
N VAL A 33 0.01 -6.21 10.42
CA VAL A 33 -0.26 -4.83 9.98
C VAL A 33 -1.59 -4.36 10.54
N ASN A 34 -2.68 -5.11 10.31
CA ASN A 34 -4.03 -4.77 10.78
C ASN A 34 -4.09 -4.60 12.31
N ARG A 35 -3.36 -5.44 13.06
CA ARG A 35 -3.26 -5.29 14.53
C ARG A 35 -2.52 -4.01 14.93
N THR A 36 -1.41 -3.70 14.25
CA THR A 36 -0.55 -2.54 14.59
C THR A 36 -1.23 -1.23 14.25
N VAL A 37 -1.97 -1.18 13.14
CA VAL A 37 -2.66 0.03 12.65
C VAL A 37 -4.02 0.26 13.28
N ARG A 38 -4.49 -0.64 14.16
CA ARG A 38 -5.80 -0.58 14.83
C ARG A 38 -5.96 0.65 15.72
N HIS A 39 -4.88 1.11 16.33
CA HIS A 39 -4.88 2.25 17.25
C HIS A 39 -4.06 3.40 16.67
N PRO A 40 -4.69 4.32 15.91
CA PRO A 40 -3.97 5.34 15.17
C PRO A 40 -3.49 6.48 16.07
N TRP A 41 -2.17 6.56 16.25
CA TRP A 41 -1.49 7.78 16.70
C TRP A 41 -1.23 8.75 15.54
N PHE A 42 -0.91 8.22 14.34
CA PHE A 42 -0.73 8.98 13.09
C PHE A 42 -1.71 8.52 12.01
N MET A 43 -2.10 9.44 11.11
CA MET A 43 -3.04 9.19 9.99
C MET A 43 -4.43 8.71 10.45
N ARG A 44 -4.97 9.30 11.53
CA ARG A 44 -6.22 8.85 12.18
C ARG A 44 -7.40 8.69 11.21
N ASP A 45 -7.55 9.62 10.28
CA ASP A 45 -8.66 9.63 9.30
C ASP A 45 -8.30 8.95 7.97
N ARG A 46 -7.16 8.25 7.90
CA ARG A 46 -6.64 7.63 6.67
C ARG A 46 -6.24 6.19 6.92
N ARG A 47 -7.15 5.42 7.53
CA ARG A 47 -6.91 4.02 7.90
C ARG A 47 -6.53 3.16 6.68
N CYS A 48 -7.31 3.21 5.60
CA CYS A 48 -7.04 2.44 4.38
C CYS A 48 -5.68 2.77 3.76
N LEU A 49 -5.30 4.05 3.75
CA LEU A 49 -3.98 4.48 3.28
C LEU A 49 -2.85 3.90 4.14
N ARG A 50 -2.99 3.96 5.48
CA ARG A 50 -1.98 3.44 6.39
C ARG A 50 -1.86 1.92 6.29
N GLU A 51 -2.99 1.21 6.23
CA GLU A 51 -3.05 -0.23 5.99
C GLU A 51 -2.36 -0.58 4.67
N GLY A 52 -2.74 0.08 3.57
CA GLY A 52 -2.19 -0.17 2.26
C GLY A 52 -0.68 0.08 2.16
N LEU A 53 -0.19 1.22 2.66
CA LEU A 53 1.23 1.57 2.60
C LEU A 53 2.10 0.59 3.41
N LEU A 54 1.68 0.26 4.64
CA LEU A 54 2.44 -0.68 5.48
C LEU A 54 2.30 -2.12 4.97
N GLY A 55 1.11 -2.52 4.55
CA GLY A 55 0.84 -3.81 3.94
C GLY A 55 1.74 -4.05 2.72
N PHE A 56 1.70 -3.14 1.75
CA PHE A 56 2.57 -3.19 0.57
C PHE A 56 4.05 -3.30 0.96
N ARG A 57 4.51 -2.42 1.86
CA ARG A 57 5.91 -2.41 2.31
C ARG A 57 6.35 -3.74 2.94
N PHE A 58 5.56 -4.26 3.87
CA PHE A 58 5.94 -5.48 4.61
C PHE A 58 5.80 -6.74 3.77
N LEU A 59 4.83 -6.80 2.86
CA LEU A 59 4.73 -7.88 1.87
C LEU A 59 5.96 -7.91 0.95
N ARG A 60 6.42 -6.74 0.48
CA ARG A 60 7.68 -6.61 -0.29
C ARG A 60 8.90 -7.08 0.52
N MET A 61 8.95 -6.74 1.81
CA MET A 61 10.01 -7.18 2.72
C MET A 61 9.94 -8.69 3.04
N ALA A 62 8.87 -9.38 2.65
CA ALA A 62 8.75 -10.83 2.72
C ALA A 62 9.07 -11.54 1.39
N GLY A 63 9.45 -10.77 0.35
CA GLY A 63 9.74 -11.32 -0.98
C GLY A 63 8.49 -11.57 -1.83
N LEU A 64 7.33 -11.07 -1.41
CA LEU A 64 6.11 -11.09 -2.21
C LEU A 64 6.11 -9.90 -3.19
N ASP A 65 5.27 -10.00 -4.21
CA ASP A 65 5.18 -9.01 -5.29
C ASP A 65 3.78 -8.37 -5.37
N PRO A 66 3.40 -7.57 -4.36
CA PRO A 66 2.09 -6.94 -4.31
C PRO A 66 1.93 -5.77 -5.28
N GLU A 67 0.68 -5.49 -5.62
CA GLU A 67 0.26 -4.25 -6.26
C GLU A 67 -0.38 -3.32 -5.23
N LEU A 68 -0.01 -2.04 -5.21
CA LEU A 68 -0.70 -1.04 -4.40
C LEU A 68 -1.65 -0.25 -5.30
N ARG A 69 -2.93 -0.21 -4.94
CA ARG A 69 -3.98 0.38 -5.77
C ARG A 69 -4.71 1.48 -5.02
N PHE A 70 -5.10 2.50 -5.77
CA PHE A 70 -5.85 3.64 -5.30
C PHE A 70 -7.06 3.86 -6.18
N GLY A 71 -8.19 4.12 -5.54
CA GLY A 71 -9.44 4.41 -6.21
C GLY A 71 -10.19 5.55 -5.53
N VAL A 72 -11.16 6.08 -6.25
CA VAL A 72 -12.06 7.13 -5.76
C VAL A 72 -13.49 6.71 -6.00
N ASP A 73 -14.38 7.04 -5.07
CA ASP A 73 -15.81 6.88 -5.30
C ASP A 73 -16.25 7.96 -6.29
N ALA A 74 -16.70 7.55 -7.47
CA ALA A 74 -17.17 8.46 -8.51
C ALA A 74 -18.28 9.39 -8.00
N LYS A 75 -19.13 8.93 -7.07
CA LYS A 75 -20.21 9.73 -6.49
C LYS A 75 -19.68 10.88 -5.64
N SER A 76 -18.48 10.74 -5.07
CA SER A 76 -17.86 11.77 -4.24
C SER A 76 -17.13 12.86 -5.05
N MET A 77 -17.08 12.76 -6.38
CA MET A 77 -16.36 13.73 -7.22
C MET A 77 -16.97 15.13 -7.19
N HIS A 78 -18.28 15.24 -6.92
CA HIS A 78 -18.99 16.52 -6.81
C HIS A 78 -19.11 17.02 -5.37
N GLU A 79 -18.62 16.25 -4.40
CA GLU A 79 -18.69 16.59 -2.99
C GLU A 79 -17.49 17.45 -2.56
N PRO A 80 -17.62 18.28 -1.51
CA PRO A 80 -16.51 19.05 -0.96
C PRO A 80 -15.32 18.19 -0.48
N ARG A 81 -15.55 16.87 -0.29
CA ARG A 81 -14.55 15.90 0.14
C ARG A 81 -14.60 14.65 -0.73
N LEU A 82 -13.53 14.42 -1.47
CA LEU A 82 -13.32 13.21 -2.25
C LEU A 82 -13.14 12.00 -1.33
N SER A 83 -13.94 10.95 -1.56
CA SER A 83 -13.78 9.65 -0.91
C SER A 83 -12.78 8.83 -1.72
N ALA A 84 -11.58 8.66 -1.18
CA ALA A 84 -10.51 7.88 -1.79
C ALA A 84 -10.21 6.64 -0.94
N HIS A 85 -9.86 5.56 -1.60
CA HIS A 85 -9.55 4.29 -0.97
C HIS A 85 -8.23 3.72 -1.48
N CYS A 86 -7.56 2.97 -0.61
CA CYS A 86 -6.28 2.34 -0.88
C CYS A 86 -6.36 0.87 -0.47
N TRP A 87 -5.92 -0.03 -1.34
CA TRP A 87 -5.87 -1.47 -1.07
C TRP A 87 -4.63 -2.11 -1.71
N VAL A 88 -4.30 -3.32 -1.28
CA VAL A 88 -3.16 -4.07 -1.82
C VAL A 88 -3.63 -5.40 -2.36
N CYS A 89 -3.16 -5.77 -3.54
CA CYS A 89 -3.44 -7.05 -4.16
C CYS A 89 -2.19 -7.95 -4.23
N LEU A 90 -2.40 -9.27 -4.13
CA LEU A 90 -1.47 -10.30 -4.59
C LEU A 90 -2.16 -11.11 -5.69
N ASP A 91 -1.51 -11.28 -6.83
CA ASP A 91 -2.07 -11.98 -8.00
C ASP A 91 -3.48 -11.47 -8.37
N GLY A 92 -3.68 -10.15 -8.32
CA GLY A 92 -4.95 -9.48 -8.59
C GLY A 92 -6.01 -9.59 -7.49
N LYS A 93 -5.76 -10.35 -6.41
CA LYS A 93 -6.70 -10.53 -5.29
C LYS A 93 -6.39 -9.58 -4.15
N PRO A 94 -7.37 -8.81 -3.63
CA PRO A 94 -7.17 -7.97 -2.45
C PRO A 94 -6.74 -8.80 -1.24
N VAL A 95 -5.66 -8.37 -0.58
CA VAL A 95 -5.12 -9.00 0.64
C VAL A 95 -4.97 -8.01 1.80
N VAL A 96 -4.88 -6.70 1.52
CA VAL A 96 -4.91 -5.64 2.53
C VAL A 96 -5.99 -4.66 2.18
N SER A 97 -6.99 -4.58 3.06
CA SER A 97 -8.27 -3.88 2.84
C SER A 97 -9.01 -4.43 1.60
N ASP A 98 -10.34 -4.41 1.63
CA ASP A 98 -11.12 -4.82 0.46
C ASP A 98 -11.18 -3.69 -0.56
N SER A 99 -11.33 -4.01 -1.85
CA SER A 99 -11.80 -3.03 -2.82
C SER A 99 -13.25 -2.67 -2.48
N GLN A 100 -13.58 -1.39 -2.43
CA GLN A 100 -14.96 -0.97 -2.17
C GLN A 100 -15.78 -0.94 -3.48
N PRO A 101 -17.06 -1.34 -3.45
CA PRO A 101 -17.94 -1.24 -4.62
C PRO A 101 -18.06 0.20 -5.13
N GLY A 102 -18.07 0.40 -6.44
CA GLY A 102 -18.21 1.73 -7.06
C GLY A 102 -16.93 2.58 -7.08
N MET A 103 -15.81 2.05 -6.57
CA MET A 103 -14.50 2.71 -6.71
C MET A 103 -14.00 2.64 -8.15
N VAL A 104 -13.63 3.79 -8.69
CA VAL A 104 -12.88 3.91 -9.94
C VAL A 104 -11.39 3.90 -9.60
N GLU A 105 -10.63 2.92 -10.08
CA GLU A 105 -9.17 2.88 -9.90
C GLU A 105 -8.54 4.05 -10.67
N ILE A 106 -7.79 4.89 -9.95
CA ILE A 106 -7.13 6.07 -10.52
C ILE A 106 -5.60 5.93 -10.57
N TYR A 107 -5.04 5.01 -9.78
CA TYR A 107 -3.61 4.75 -9.77
C TYR A 107 -3.31 3.33 -9.29
N ARG A 108 -2.36 2.69 -9.98
CA ARG A 108 -1.79 1.40 -9.62
C ARG A 108 -0.28 1.52 -9.60
N HIS A 109 0.31 1.27 -8.44
CA HIS A 109 1.74 1.02 -8.33
C HIS A 109 1.98 -0.45 -8.65
N PRO A 110 2.77 -0.75 -9.70
CA PRO A 110 2.94 -2.11 -10.19
C PRO A 110 3.71 -2.98 -9.20
N PRO A 111 3.67 -4.32 -9.38
CA PRO A 111 4.65 -5.20 -8.75
C PRO A 111 6.06 -4.78 -9.19
N SER A 112 7.10 -5.13 -8.44
CA SER A 112 8.43 -4.96 -9.00
C SER A 112 8.61 -6.00 -10.08
N VAL A 113 8.84 -5.58 -11.32
CA VAL A 113 9.27 -6.47 -12.40
C VAL A 113 10.34 -7.40 -11.83
N LYS A 114 10.02 -8.69 -11.64
CA LYS A 114 11.06 -9.71 -11.57
C LYS A 114 11.86 -9.50 -12.84
N ALA A 115 13.15 -9.17 -12.72
CA ALA A 115 14.03 -9.24 -13.87
C ALA A 115 13.74 -10.60 -14.52
N SER A 116 13.15 -10.56 -15.71
CA SER A 116 12.85 -11.76 -16.48
C SER A 116 14.14 -12.55 -16.54
N ALA A 117 14.12 -13.78 -16.05
CA ALA A 117 15.24 -14.68 -16.19
C ALA A 117 15.59 -14.72 -17.69
N ALA A 118 16.83 -14.33 -17.98
CA ALA A 118 17.42 -14.42 -19.31
C ALA A 118 17.54 -15.89 -19.75
#